data_AF-G3BCH9-F1
#
_entry.id   AF-G3BCH9-F1
#
_cell.length_a   1.000
_cell.length_b   1.000
_cell.length_c   1.000
_cell.angle_alpha   90.00
_cell.angle_beta   90.00
_cell.angle_gamma   90.00
#
_symmetry.space_group_name_H-M   'P 1'
#
loop_
_entity.id
_entity.type
_entity.pdbx_description
1 polymer ?
#
loop_
_entity_poly.entity_id
_entity_poly.type
_entity_poly.pdbx_seq_one_letter_code
_entity_poly.pdbx_strand_id
1 'polypeptide(L)'
;MSAPAYYELYRRSTVGATLTDALDQLISDEKIQPQLAMTIVTNFDRVISELLKPEQNIAKSKLTFKGDLSTYRFCDDVWTFIIKNVLIKLTDTSHSELNDEVTVDKFKIVACNSRKAGDV
;
A
#
# COMPACT_ATOMS: atom_id res chain seq x y z
N MET A 1 7.72 3.27 25.83
CA MET A 1 7.67 4.15 24.64
C MET A 1 7.07 3.34 23.51
N SER A 2 5.80 3.58 23.16
CA SER A 2 5.17 2.91 22.01
C SER A 2 5.75 3.55 20.75
N ALA A 3 6.41 2.75 19.90
CA ALA A 3 6.82 3.21 18.58
C ALA A 3 5.60 3.73 17.83
N PRO A 4 5.71 4.79 17.00
CA PRO A 4 4.58 5.23 16.19
C PRO A 4 4.05 4.03 15.40
N ALA A 5 2.77 3.71 15.59
CA ALA A 5 2.15 2.58 14.92
C ALA A 5 2.08 2.90 13.42
N TYR A 6 2.95 2.27 12.63
CA TYR A 6 2.89 2.31 11.18
C TYR A 6 1.72 1.43 10.71
N TYR A 7 1.06 1.83 9.63
CA TYR A 7 -0.04 1.03 9.09
C TYR A 7 0.48 -0.30 8.52
N GLU A 8 -0.16 -1.39 8.90
CA GLU A 8 0.07 -2.72 8.33
C GLU A 8 -0.60 -2.90 6.95
N LEU A 9 -1.20 -1.83 6.41
CA LEU A 9 -1.93 -1.81 5.14
C LEU A 9 -1.08 -2.38 3.99
N TYR A 10 0.18 -2.01 3.94
CA TYR A 10 1.09 -2.38 2.85
C TYR A 10 1.53 -3.85 2.90
N ARG A 11 1.28 -4.58 3.98
CA ARG A 11 1.53 -6.03 4.02
C ARG A 11 0.67 -6.80 3.01
N ARG A 12 -0.48 -6.23 2.60
CA ARG A 12 -1.37 -6.80 1.57
C ARG A 12 -0.98 -6.42 0.14
N SER A 13 0.02 -5.56 -0.04
CA SER A 13 0.59 -5.30 -1.36
C SER A 13 1.32 -6.54 -1.87
N THR A 14 1.59 -6.63 -3.18
CA THR A 14 2.34 -7.76 -3.74
C THR A 14 3.68 -7.95 -3.03
N VAL A 15 4.46 -6.88 -2.81
CA VAL A 15 5.75 -6.95 -2.11
C VAL A 15 5.60 -7.42 -0.66
N GLY A 16 4.58 -6.93 0.05
CA GLY A 16 4.28 -7.34 1.42
C GLY A 16 3.89 -8.82 1.52
N ALA A 17 3.00 -9.28 0.64
CA ALA A 17 2.55 -10.66 0.60
C ALA A 17 3.71 -11.62 0.27
N THR A 18 4.52 -11.28 -0.74
CA THR A 18 5.70 -12.09 -1.09
C THR A 18 6.74 -12.12 0.03
N LEU A 19 6.86 -11.05 0.83
CA LEU A 19 7.73 -11.04 1.99
C LEU A 19 7.21 -11.99 3.07
N THR A 20 5.92 -11.96 3.37
CA THR A 20 5.33 -12.88 4.36
C THR A 20 5.45 -14.33 3.92
N ASP A 21 5.19 -14.63 2.64
CA ASP A 21 5.33 -15.99 2.09
C ASP A 21 6.77 -16.50 2.21
N ALA A 22 7.77 -15.64 1.91
CA ALA A 22 9.19 -15.99 2.05
C ALA A 22 9.59 -16.21 3.52
N LEU A 23 9.06 -15.41 4.44
CA LEU A 23 9.30 -15.58 5.88
C LEU A 23 8.66 -16.87 6.40
N ASP A 24 7.45 -17.20 5.97
CA ASP A 24 6.77 -18.43 6.33
C ASP A 24 7.53 -19.67 5.84
N GLN A 25 8.12 -19.59 4.64
CA GLN A 25 9.01 -20.65 4.14
C GLN A 25 10.26 -20.81 5.03
N LEU A 26 10.93 -19.70 5.42
CA LEU A 26 12.10 -19.76 6.29
C LEU A 26 11.78 -20.29 7.69
N ILE A 27 10.58 -20.02 8.20
CA ILE A 27 10.09 -20.60 9.46
C ILE A 27 9.86 -22.10 9.30
N SER A 28 9.21 -22.50 8.20
CA SER A 28 8.92 -23.92 7.89
C SER A 28 10.20 -24.75 7.73
N ASP A 29 11.24 -24.14 7.16
CA ASP A 29 12.57 -24.74 7.00
C ASP A 29 13.45 -24.64 8.28
N GLU A 30 12.85 -24.20 9.40
CA GLU A 30 13.50 -23.98 10.71
C GLU A 30 14.74 -23.08 10.66
N LYS A 31 14.83 -22.18 9.68
CA LYS A 31 15.95 -21.24 9.50
C LYS A 31 15.85 -20.02 10.39
N ILE A 32 14.62 -19.59 10.70
CA ILE A 32 14.35 -18.43 11.56
C ILE A 32 13.21 -18.75 12.53
N GLN A 33 13.20 -18.05 13.67
CA GLN A 33 12.09 -18.13 14.62
C GLN A 33 10.94 -17.18 14.21
N PRO A 34 9.67 -17.52 14.51
CA PRO A 34 8.52 -16.66 14.21
C PRO A 34 8.64 -15.23 14.77
N GLN A 35 9.26 -15.07 15.94
CA GLN A 35 9.48 -13.76 16.57
C GLN A 35 10.38 -12.85 15.73
N LEU A 36 11.38 -13.43 15.05
CA LEU A 36 12.24 -12.68 14.13
C LEU A 36 11.46 -12.26 12.88
N ALA A 37 10.63 -13.15 12.32
CA ALA A 37 9.78 -12.81 11.17
C ALA A 37 8.84 -11.64 11.50
N MET A 38 8.18 -11.65 12.66
CA MET A 38 7.33 -10.52 13.11
C MET A 38 8.12 -9.21 13.23
N THR A 39 9.39 -9.29 13.66
CA THR A 39 10.27 -8.12 13.74
C THR A 39 10.63 -7.59 12.34
N ILE A 40 10.85 -8.48 11.37
CA ILE A 40 11.11 -8.11 9.98
C ILE A 40 9.88 -7.44 9.37
N VAL A 41 8.69 -8.01 9.59
CA VAL A 41 7.42 -7.46 9.10
C VAL A 41 7.14 -6.07 9.70
N THR A 42 7.39 -5.89 11.00
CA THR A 42 7.25 -4.57 11.66
C THR A 42 8.24 -3.55 11.07
N ASN A 43 9.46 -3.97 10.75
CA ASN A 43 10.43 -3.11 10.06
C ASN A 43 9.98 -2.77 8.63
N PHE A 44 9.38 -3.72 7.92
CA PHE A 44 8.80 -3.47 6.60
C PHE A 44 7.73 -2.38 6.67
N ASP A 45 6.80 -2.43 7.63
CA ASP A 45 5.75 -1.41 7.77
C ASP A 45 6.32 0.00 7.93
N ARG A 46 7.38 0.14 8.73
CA ARG A 46 8.11 1.39 8.90
C ARG A 46 8.74 1.85 7.58
N VAL A 47 9.54 0.98 6.96
CA VAL A 47 10.35 1.32 5.79
C VAL A 47 9.45 1.71 4.60
N ILE A 48 8.42 0.93 4.30
CA ILE A 48 7.54 1.22 3.16
C ILE A 48 6.77 2.53 3.37
N SER A 49 6.30 2.78 4.60
CA SER A 49 5.60 4.01 4.95
C SER A 49 6.50 5.25 4.88
N GLU A 50 7.80 5.11 5.13
CA GLU A 50 8.77 6.19 4.98
C GLU A 50 9.10 6.45 3.51
N LEU A 51 9.39 5.39 2.74
CA LEU A 51 9.79 5.50 1.33
C LEU A 51 8.69 6.04 0.41
N LEU A 52 7.42 5.74 0.71
CA LEU A 52 6.28 6.23 -0.10
C LEU A 52 5.90 7.68 0.21
N LYS A 53 6.55 8.34 1.17
CA LYS A 53 6.25 9.75 1.45
C LYS A 53 6.71 10.65 0.29
N PRO A 54 6.00 11.76 0.03
CA PRO A 54 6.38 12.72 -1.00
C PRO A 54 7.82 13.22 -0.84
N GLU A 55 8.30 13.39 0.40
CA GLU A 55 9.65 13.90 0.67
C GLU A 55 10.77 12.97 0.20
N GLN A 56 10.52 11.66 0.10
CA GLN A 56 11.53 10.69 -0.35
C GLN A 56 11.69 10.66 -1.87
N ASN A 57 10.77 11.28 -2.62
CA ASN A 57 10.87 11.45 -4.08
C ASN A 57 11.05 10.13 -4.87
N ILE A 58 10.64 8.98 -4.28
CA ILE A 58 10.69 7.65 -4.91
C ILE A 58 9.48 7.44 -5.83
N ALA A 59 8.29 7.91 -5.42
CA ALA A 59 7.05 7.79 -6.19
C ALA A 59 6.64 9.18 -6.75
N LYS A 60 7.18 9.53 -7.92
CA LYS A 60 6.90 10.82 -8.58
C LYS A 60 5.66 10.80 -9.48
N SER A 61 5.33 9.61 -9.98
CA SER A 61 4.20 9.41 -10.88
C SER A 61 2.89 9.80 -10.24
N LYS A 62 2.08 10.57 -10.98
CA LYS A 62 0.73 10.95 -10.60
C LYS A 62 -0.26 10.05 -11.32
N LEU A 63 -1.28 9.64 -10.60
CA LEU A 63 -2.35 8.81 -11.14
C LEU A 63 -3.67 9.58 -11.03
N THR A 64 -4.38 9.72 -12.16
CA THR A 64 -5.75 10.23 -12.20
C THR A 64 -6.68 9.09 -12.62
N PHE A 65 -7.85 8.95 -12.01
CA PHE A 65 -8.81 7.94 -12.41
C PHE A 65 -10.23 8.50 -12.46
N LYS A 66 -11.07 7.90 -13.30
CA LYS A 66 -12.50 8.19 -13.41
C LYS A 66 -13.27 6.90 -13.57
N GLY A 67 -14.39 6.74 -12.86
CA GLY A 67 -15.26 5.58 -12.95
C GLY A 67 -16.50 5.73 -12.08
N ASP A 68 -17.31 4.66 -12.02
CA ASP A 68 -18.59 4.64 -11.31
C ASP A 68 -18.40 4.13 -9.88
N LEU A 69 -18.73 4.93 -8.87
CA LEU A 69 -18.66 4.49 -7.49
C LEU A 69 -19.73 3.43 -7.21
N SER A 70 -19.32 2.19 -6.91
CA SER A 70 -20.23 1.08 -6.61
C SER A 70 -20.59 1.00 -5.12
N THR A 71 -19.63 1.19 -4.23
CA THR A 71 -19.87 1.23 -2.78
C THR A 71 -18.71 1.93 -2.07
N TYR A 72 -19.00 2.53 -0.92
CA TYR A 72 -18.00 3.10 -0.03
C TYR A 72 -18.25 2.68 1.43
N ARG A 73 -17.23 2.78 2.27
CA ARG A 73 -17.32 2.58 3.73
C ARG A 73 -16.23 3.39 4.41
N PHE A 74 -16.58 3.95 5.56
CA PHE A 74 -15.64 4.53 6.51
C PHE A 74 -15.85 3.86 7.87
N CYS A 75 -14.79 3.26 8.41
CA CYS A 75 -14.79 2.59 9.70
C CYS A 75 -13.35 2.58 10.22
N ASP A 76 -13.15 2.82 11.52
CA ASP A 76 -11.82 2.82 12.18
C ASP A 76 -10.77 3.67 11.44
N ASP A 77 -11.15 4.88 11.01
CA ASP A 77 -10.30 5.80 10.25
C ASP A 77 -9.76 5.27 8.91
N VAL A 78 -10.38 4.22 8.37
CA VAL A 78 -10.07 3.64 7.07
C VAL A 78 -11.24 3.84 6.09
N TRP A 79 -10.94 4.49 4.98
CA TRP A 79 -11.83 4.56 3.82
C TRP A 79 -11.63 3.34 2.93
N THR A 80 -12.74 2.74 2.49
CA THR A 80 -12.74 1.72 1.44
C THR A 80 -13.73 2.10 0.35
N PHE A 81 -13.27 2.16 -0.90
CA PHE A 81 -14.08 2.39 -2.07
C PHE A 81 -13.99 1.20 -3.02
N ILE A 82 -15.09 0.87 -3.69
CA ILE A 82 -15.11 0.00 -4.87
C ILE A 82 -15.68 0.81 -6.02
N ILE A 83 -14.88 1.02 -7.04
CA ILE A 83 -15.22 1.77 -8.25
C ILE A 83 -15.26 0.78 -9.41
N LYS A 84 -16.21 0.94 -10.33
CA LYS A 84 -16.37 0.12 -11.53
C LYS A 84 -16.11 0.92 -12.79
N ASN A 85 -15.83 0.24 -13.89
CA ASN A 85 -15.63 0.84 -15.23
C ASN A 85 -14.61 2.00 -15.18
N VAL A 86 -13.43 1.72 -14.61
CA VAL A 86 -12.46 2.75 -14.26
C VAL A 86 -11.49 2.97 -15.41
N LEU A 87 -11.36 4.21 -15.85
CA LEU A 87 -10.28 4.69 -16.69
C LEU A 87 -9.19 5.31 -15.81
N ILE A 88 -7.98 4.78 -15.86
CA ILE A 88 -6.81 5.24 -15.13
C ILE A 88 -5.86 5.90 -16.13
N LYS A 89 -5.37 7.09 -15.80
CA LYS A 89 -4.35 7.83 -16.54
C LYS A 89 -3.13 8.05 -15.66
N LEU A 90 -1.97 7.61 -16.12
CA LEU A 90 -0.69 7.86 -15.44
C LEU A 90 -0.03 9.10 -16.05
N THR A 91 0.44 10.01 -15.21
CA THR A 91 1.16 11.22 -15.62
C THR A 91 2.53 11.16 -14.96
N ASP A 92 3.60 11.34 -15.74
CA ASP A 92 5.01 11.18 -15.35
C ASP A 92 5.55 9.74 -15.52
N THR A 93 5.71 9.37 -16.80
CA THR A 93 6.67 8.38 -17.28
C THR A 93 7.73 9.16 -18.06
N SER A 94 8.83 9.53 -17.40
CA SER A 94 9.93 10.35 -17.92
C SER A 94 10.63 9.83 -19.19
N HIS A 95 10.13 8.78 -19.85
CA HIS A 95 10.66 8.24 -21.11
C HIS A 95 9.61 7.61 -22.06
N SER A 96 8.31 7.85 -21.88
CA SER A 96 7.29 7.28 -22.76
C SER A 96 6.36 8.36 -23.30
N GLU A 97 6.38 8.55 -24.63
CA GLU A 97 5.39 9.34 -25.38
C GLU A 97 4.00 8.69 -25.44
N LEU A 98 3.80 7.56 -24.74
CA LEU A 98 2.49 6.96 -24.57
C LEU A 98 1.81 7.53 -23.32
N ASN A 99 0.71 8.25 -23.53
CA ASN A 99 -0.34 8.40 -22.53
C ASN A 99 -0.91 7.01 -22.25
N ASP A 100 -0.37 6.30 -21.26
CA ASP A 100 -0.86 4.99 -20.86
C ASP A 100 -2.20 5.16 -20.13
N GLU A 101 -3.26 5.00 -20.90
CA GLU A 101 -4.62 4.86 -20.40
C GLU A 101 -4.90 3.37 -20.15
N VAL A 102 -5.30 3.04 -18.92
CA VAL A 102 -5.63 1.67 -18.51
C VAL A 102 -7.10 1.61 -18.09
N THR A 103 -7.85 0.69 -18.69
CA THR A 103 -9.23 0.40 -18.29
C THR A 103 -9.28 -0.78 -17.32
N VAL A 104 -10.09 -0.67 -16.27
CA VAL A 104 -10.24 -1.69 -15.23
C VAL A 104 -11.71 -1.83 -14.84
N ASP A 105 -12.25 -3.05 -14.87
CA ASP A 105 -13.66 -3.31 -14.52
C ASP A 105 -13.99 -2.98 -13.06
N LYS A 106 -13.02 -3.19 -12.16
CA LYS A 106 -13.19 -2.99 -10.72
C LYS A 106 -11.89 -2.51 -10.07
N PHE A 107 -11.95 -1.33 -9.44
CA PHE A 107 -10.85 -0.74 -8.70
C PHE A 107 -11.22 -0.61 -7.22
N LYS A 108 -10.48 -1.30 -6.34
CA LYS A 108 -10.65 -1.21 -4.89
C LYS A 108 -9.61 -0.28 -4.30
N ILE A 109 -10.06 0.75 -3.60
CA ILE A 109 -9.19 1.70 -2.89
C ILE A 109 -9.37 1.47 -1.39
N VAL A 110 -8.26 1.32 -0.67
CA VAL A 110 -8.23 1.31 0.80
C VAL A 110 -7.25 2.40 1.23
N ALA A 111 -7.75 3.41 1.94
CA ALA A 111 -6.99 4.58 2.34
C ALA A 111 -7.10 4.80 3.84
N CYS A 112 -5.96 4.74 4.53
CA CYS A 112 -5.87 5.12 5.94
C CYS A 112 -5.68 6.63 6.08
N ASN A 113 -6.06 7.18 7.23
CA ASN A 113 -5.81 8.57 7.55
C ASN A 113 -4.29 8.89 7.53
N SER A 114 -3.90 9.99 6.89
CA SER A 114 -2.49 10.42 6.82
C SER A 114 -1.97 11.04 8.11
N ARG A 115 -2.86 11.39 9.05
CA ARG A 115 -2.48 11.85 10.40
C ARG A 115 -1.82 10.72 11.18
N LYS A 116 -0.83 11.06 12.00
CA LYS A 116 -0.22 10.07 12.91
C LYS A 116 -1.25 9.65 13.94
N ALA A 117 -1.24 8.37 14.32
CA ALA A 117 -2.03 7.89 15.44
C ALA A 117 -1.68 8.71 16.71
N GLY A 118 -2.61 9.57 17.16
CA GLY A 118 -2.44 10.45 18.31
C GLY A 118 -2.57 11.96 18.04
N ASP A 119 -2.63 12.41 16.78
CA ASP A 119 -2.89 13.82 16.46
C ASP A 119 -4.41 14.10 16.41
N VAL A 120 -4.95 14.79 17.42
CA VAL A 120 -6.33 15.31 17.48
C VAL A 120 -6.44 16.61 16.68
#